data_AF-M1BNR1-F1
#
_entry.id   AF-M1BNR1-F1
#
_cell.length_a   1.000
_cell.length_b   1.000
_cell.length_c   1.000
_cell.angle_alpha   90.00
_cell.angle_beta   90.00
_cell.angle_gamma   90.00
#
_symmetry.space_group_name_H-M   'P 1'
#
loop_
_entity.id
_entity.type
_entity.pdbx_description
1 polymer ?
#
loop_
_entity_poly.entity_id
_entity_poly.type
_entity_poly.pdbx_seq_one_letter_code
_entity_poly.pdbx_strand_id
1 'polypeptide(L)'
;MDVLFNSIDVRDLLSSPNIDDVNSPLSAPDLRLLIDRLQVRSVDIKSKVRQYILSHYSDFSTLFSQCSDVVSKSENLSSQVSDLIQLISDHPVEAQTKAVIDEILVKNREVKEKRELLGLLDVILELNDRLRFVKEEIRVGRVEQAAEVLRELKAVLVTSNDEEKQPLVYGLLKDEWTECFEERNWIWVCRCKRCFCNVWTMQCGLSKKTIQFTPEVSVEHQRC
;
A
#
# COMPACT_ATOMS: atom_id res chain seq x y z
N MET A 1 24.44 46.61 -31.49
CA MET A 1 24.18 46.66 -32.94
C MET A 1 23.87 48.10 -33.25
N ASP A 2 24.88 48.98 -33.20
CA ASP A 2 24.67 50.44 -33.03
C ASP A 2 25.50 51.26 -34.03
N VAL A 3 25.46 50.87 -35.32
CA VAL A 3 26.28 51.52 -36.37
C VAL A 3 25.48 51.91 -37.62
N LEU A 4 24.14 51.95 -37.55
CA LEU A 4 23.30 52.21 -38.75
C LEU A 4 22.44 53.48 -38.70
N PHE A 5 22.51 54.28 -37.64
CA PHE A 5 21.79 55.55 -37.58
C PHE A 5 22.75 56.72 -37.38
N ASN A 6 23.71 56.89 -38.31
CA ASN A 6 24.19 58.25 -38.57
C ASN A 6 23.00 59.02 -39.12
N SER A 7 22.38 59.84 -38.24
CA SER A 7 21.35 60.81 -38.56
C SER A 7 21.73 61.56 -39.84
N ILE A 8 21.03 61.29 -40.93
CA ILE A 8 21.21 62.01 -42.20
C ILE A 8 20.73 63.44 -41.95
N ASP A 9 21.66 64.40 -41.87
CA ASP A 9 21.28 65.80 -41.82
C ASP A 9 20.74 66.19 -43.21
N VAL A 10 19.54 66.76 -43.24
CA VAL A 10 18.91 67.26 -44.47
C VAL A 10 19.73 68.40 -45.10
N ARG A 11 20.59 69.04 -44.31
CA ARG A 11 21.52 70.08 -44.76
C ARG A 11 22.65 69.54 -45.63
N ASP A 12 23.09 68.30 -45.41
CA ASP A 12 24.10 67.61 -46.24
C ASP A 12 23.64 67.41 -47.69
N LEU A 13 22.33 67.51 -47.94
CA LEU A 13 21.73 67.40 -49.26
C LEU A 13 21.85 68.69 -50.08
N LEU A 14 22.19 69.82 -49.46
CA LEU A 14 22.38 71.11 -50.10
C LEU A 14 23.86 71.46 -50.05
N SER A 15 24.55 71.44 -51.20
CA SER A 15 26.00 71.72 -51.30
C SER A 15 26.29 73.24 -51.30
N SER A 16 25.68 74.01 -50.40
CA SER A 16 25.84 75.48 -50.39
C SER A 16 26.84 75.95 -49.31
N PRO A 17 27.73 76.92 -49.59
CA PRO A 17 28.82 77.30 -48.68
C PRO A 17 28.41 78.06 -47.39
N ASN A 18 27.12 78.37 -47.19
CA ASN A 18 26.64 79.24 -46.09
C ASN A 18 25.47 78.64 -45.28
N ILE A 19 25.30 77.30 -45.27
CA ILE A 19 24.16 76.62 -44.60
C ILE A 19 24.30 76.57 -43.06
N ASP A 20 25.46 76.92 -42.52
CA ASP A 20 25.72 76.88 -41.07
C ASP A 20 25.16 78.10 -40.32
N ASP A 21 24.72 79.15 -41.03
CA ASP A 21 24.13 80.34 -40.41
C ASP A 21 22.63 80.13 -40.13
N VAL A 22 22.29 79.88 -38.87
CA VAL A 22 20.92 79.61 -38.37
C VAL A 22 19.97 80.78 -38.62
N ASN A 23 20.49 81.98 -38.89
CA ASN A 23 19.71 83.21 -39.06
C ASN A 23 19.38 83.56 -40.52
N SER A 24 19.83 82.78 -41.50
CA SER A 24 19.50 83.02 -42.91
C SER A 24 18.37 82.09 -43.35
N PRO A 25 17.14 82.61 -43.59
CA PRO A 25 16.04 81.76 -44.04
C PRO A 25 16.37 81.19 -45.43
N LEU A 26 16.25 79.86 -45.58
CA LEU A 26 16.40 79.16 -46.85
C LEU A 26 15.52 79.82 -47.92
N SER A 27 16.12 80.16 -49.06
CA SER A 27 15.39 80.82 -50.14
C SER A 27 14.37 79.85 -50.76
N ALA A 28 13.25 80.37 -51.26
CA ALA A 28 12.21 79.54 -51.90
C ALA A 28 12.74 78.60 -53.03
N PRO A 29 13.75 79.00 -53.83
CA PRO A 29 14.42 78.10 -54.77
C PRO A 29 15.20 76.96 -54.11
N ASP A 30 15.84 77.20 -52.95
CA ASP A 30 16.61 76.19 -52.21
C ASP A 30 15.69 75.12 -51.60
N LEU A 31 14.50 75.52 -51.13
CA LEU A 31 13.48 74.59 -50.66
C LEU A 31 12.95 73.70 -51.79
N ARG A 32 12.75 74.25 -52.99
CA ARG A 32 12.36 73.45 -54.17
C ARG A 32 13.46 72.46 -54.55
N LEU A 33 14.72 72.91 -54.56
CA LEU A 33 15.86 72.04 -54.84
C LEU A 33 16.02 70.92 -53.79
N LEU A 34 15.78 71.22 -52.52
CA LEU A 34 15.79 70.22 -51.45
C LEU A 34 14.70 69.17 -51.67
N ILE A 35 13.48 69.58 -52.02
CA ILE A 35 12.38 68.67 -52.32
C ILE A 35 12.74 67.75 -53.49
N ASP A 36 13.27 68.30 -54.57
CA ASP A 36 13.67 67.52 -55.75
C ASP A 36 14.77 66.50 -55.39
N ARG A 37 15.79 66.93 -54.64
CA ARG A 37 16.90 66.04 -54.20
C ARG A 37 16.42 64.96 -53.22
N LEU A 38 15.53 65.30 -52.30
CA LEU A 38 14.92 64.33 -51.38
C LEU A 38 14.07 63.32 -52.14
N GLN A 39 13.33 63.76 -53.15
CA GLN A 39 12.50 62.88 -53.96
C GLN A 39 13.36 61.90 -54.76
N VAL A 40 14.43 62.38 -55.40
CA VAL A 40 15.40 61.52 -56.11
C VAL A 40 16.06 60.52 -55.16
N ARG A 41 16.50 60.96 -53.97
CA ARG A 41 17.13 60.08 -52.98
C ARG A 41 16.15 59.07 -52.39
N SER A 42 14.89 59.44 -52.19
CA SER A 42 13.83 58.52 -51.74
C SER A 42 13.60 57.41 -52.77
N VAL A 43 13.57 57.75 -54.06
CA VAL A 43 13.47 56.77 -55.14
C VAL A 43 14.70 55.87 -55.19
N ASP A 44 15.91 56.42 -55.05
CA ASP A 44 17.16 55.65 -55.02
C ASP A 44 17.20 54.67 -53.84
N ILE A 45 16.85 55.12 -52.62
CA ILE A 45 16.78 54.26 -51.43
C ILE A 45 15.76 53.14 -51.64
N LYS A 46 14.55 53.47 -52.12
CA LYS A 46 13.52 52.45 -52.40
C LYS A 46 13.98 51.45 -53.44
N SER A 47 14.66 51.91 -54.49
CA SER A 47 15.22 51.06 -55.54
C SER A 47 16.29 50.12 -54.97
N LYS A 48 17.24 50.64 -54.19
CA LYS A 48 18.30 49.86 -53.54
C LYS A 48 17.74 48.82 -52.58
N VAL A 49 16.78 49.21 -51.73
CA VAL A 49 16.11 48.28 -50.81
C VAL A 49 15.37 47.19 -51.59
N ARG A 50 14.64 47.56 -52.64
CA ARG A 50 13.95 46.60 -53.50
C ARG A 50 14.94 45.64 -54.17
N GLN A 51 16.04 46.14 -54.71
CA GLN A 51 17.07 45.32 -55.34
C GLN A 51 17.76 44.39 -54.33
N TYR A 52 17.98 44.87 -53.10
CA TYR A 52 18.51 44.07 -52.01
C TYR A 52 17.56 42.92 -51.63
N ILE A 53 16.28 43.23 -51.44
CA ILE A 53 15.26 42.21 -51.14
C ILE A 53 15.13 41.19 -52.28
N LEU A 54 15.13 41.65 -53.53
CA LEU A 54 15.03 40.76 -54.69
C LEU A 54 16.27 39.87 -54.84
N SER A 55 17.47 40.39 -54.60
CA SER A 55 18.72 39.62 -54.68
C SER A 55 18.85 38.59 -53.55
N HIS A 56 18.25 38.84 -52.39
CA HIS A 56 18.27 37.94 -51.23
C HIS A 56 16.92 37.25 -50.99
N TYR A 57 16.04 37.21 -52.00
CA TYR A 57 14.67 36.69 -51.85
C TYR A 57 14.67 35.23 -51.39
N SER A 58 15.58 34.40 -51.91
CA SER A 58 15.73 33.01 -51.49
C SER A 58 16.03 32.90 -49.99
N ASP A 59 16.94 33.73 -49.50
CA ASP A 59 17.42 33.67 -48.12
C ASP A 59 16.30 34.09 -47.17
N PHE A 60 15.58 35.17 -47.50
CA PHE A 60 14.39 35.56 -46.76
C PHE A 60 13.30 34.50 -46.82
N SER A 61 13.03 33.92 -48.00
CA SER A 61 12.01 32.88 -48.16
C SER A 61 12.34 31.64 -47.32
N THR A 62 13.60 31.21 -47.29
CA THR A 62 14.04 30.09 -46.45
C THR A 62 13.92 30.40 -44.96
N LEU A 63 14.31 31.59 -44.51
CA LEU A 63 14.13 32.03 -43.13
C LEU A 63 12.64 32.04 -42.72
N PHE A 64 11.77 32.62 -43.55
CA PHE A 64 10.33 32.65 -43.27
C PHE A 64 9.72 31.24 -43.25
N SER A 65 10.15 30.35 -44.15
CA SER A 65 9.72 28.95 -44.14
C SER A 65 10.16 28.24 -42.86
N GLN A 66 11.41 28.41 -42.45
CA GLN A 66 11.92 27.82 -41.21
C GLN A 66 11.19 28.34 -39.98
N CYS A 67 10.90 29.65 -39.92
CA CYS A 67 10.10 30.21 -38.83
C CYS A 67 8.69 29.60 -38.80
N SER A 68 8.04 29.46 -39.96
CA SER A 68 6.72 28.83 -40.08
C SER A 68 6.75 27.35 -39.63
N ASP A 69 7.79 26.62 -40.01
CA ASP A 69 7.99 25.22 -39.60
C ASP A 69 8.22 25.10 -38.09
N VAL A 70 8.95 26.03 -37.49
CA VAL A 70 9.19 26.05 -36.03
C VAL A 70 7.90 26.37 -35.28
N VAL A 71 7.12 27.34 -35.75
CA VAL A 71 5.84 27.71 -35.14
C VAL A 71 4.86 26.53 -35.20
N SER A 72 4.70 25.89 -36.36
CA SER A 72 3.83 24.71 -36.50
C SER A 72 4.29 23.53 -35.65
N LYS A 73 5.59 23.28 -35.54
CA LYS A 73 6.14 22.27 -34.61
C LYS A 73 5.86 22.61 -33.15
N SER A 74 5.96 23.88 -32.77
CA SER A 74 5.66 24.34 -31.41
C SER A 74 4.18 24.15 -31.06
N GLU A 75 3.27 24.45 -31.97
CA GLU A 75 1.84 24.20 -31.78
C GLU A 75 1.54 22.71 -31.62
N ASN A 76 2.15 21.85 -32.45
CA ASN A 76 2.02 20.40 -32.34
C ASN A 76 2.62 19.85 -31.03
N LEU A 77 3.76 20.37 -30.58
CA LEU A 77 4.32 20.01 -29.28
C LEU A 77 3.40 20.45 -28.14
N SER A 78 2.81 21.64 -28.24
CA SER A 78 1.84 22.12 -27.25
C SER A 78 0.62 21.20 -27.18
N SER A 79 0.06 20.78 -28.32
CA SER A 79 -1.07 19.84 -28.32
C SER A 79 -0.67 18.48 -27.76
N GLN A 80 0.49 17.93 -28.12
CA GLN A 80 0.98 16.67 -27.57
C GLN A 80 1.18 16.72 -26.05
N VAL A 81 1.70 17.83 -25.53
CA VAL A 81 1.84 18.02 -24.09
C VAL A 81 0.47 18.11 -23.42
N SER A 82 -0.50 18.79 -24.03
CA SER A 82 -1.87 18.81 -23.53
C SER A 82 -2.51 17.41 -23.53
N ASP A 83 -2.32 16.62 -24.59
CA ASP A 83 -2.82 15.24 -24.68
C ASP A 83 -2.17 14.35 -23.60
N LEU A 84 -0.86 14.49 -23.37
CA LEU A 84 -0.16 13.76 -22.31
C LEU A 84 -0.67 14.16 -20.91
N ILE A 85 -0.86 15.45 -20.65
CA ILE A 85 -1.42 15.93 -19.39
C ILE A 85 -2.85 15.38 -19.20
N GLN A 86 -3.66 15.36 -20.27
CA GLN A 86 -4.99 14.77 -20.22
C GLN A 86 -4.94 13.28 -19.91
N LEU A 87 -4.06 12.50 -20.55
CA LEU A 87 -3.90 11.06 -20.25
C LEU A 87 -3.47 10.80 -18.80
N ILE A 88 -2.56 11.62 -18.27
CA ILE A 88 -2.10 11.52 -16.88
C ILE A 88 -3.21 11.94 -15.90
N SER A 89 -4.01 12.95 -16.26
CA SER A 89 -5.09 13.46 -15.42
C SER A 89 -6.34 12.56 -15.44
N ASP A 90 -6.70 12.01 -16.60
CA ASP A 90 -7.88 11.15 -16.78
C ASP A 90 -7.66 9.76 -16.18
N HIS A 91 -6.41 9.33 -16.03
CA HIS A 91 -6.04 8.11 -15.34
C HIS A 91 -5.29 8.44 -14.06
N PRO A 92 -5.98 8.74 -12.94
CA PRO A 92 -5.34 8.83 -11.64
C PRO A 92 -4.94 7.40 -11.26
N VAL A 93 -3.78 6.97 -11.76
CA VAL A 93 -3.07 5.76 -11.34
C VAL A 93 -3.01 5.73 -9.82
N GLU A 94 -2.92 6.90 -9.19
CA GLU A 94 -2.98 7.10 -7.75
C GLU A 94 -4.27 6.59 -7.09
N ALA A 95 -5.45 6.77 -7.70
CA ALA A 95 -6.71 6.29 -7.12
C ALA A 95 -6.83 4.76 -7.17
N GLN A 96 -6.47 4.15 -8.30
CA GLN A 96 -6.43 2.68 -8.43
C GLN A 96 -5.34 2.07 -7.56
N THR A 97 -4.16 2.67 -7.53
CA THR A 97 -3.05 2.24 -6.68
C THR A 97 -3.42 2.34 -5.20
N LYS A 98 -4.10 3.42 -4.79
CA LYS A 98 -4.60 3.58 -3.43
C LYS A 98 -5.64 2.51 -3.08
N ALA A 99 -6.59 2.22 -3.97
CA ALA A 99 -7.57 1.17 -3.75
C ALA A 99 -6.91 -0.21 -3.57
N VAL A 100 -5.91 -0.53 -4.40
CA VAL A 100 -5.13 -1.78 -4.27
C VAL A 100 -4.35 -1.81 -2.97
N ILE A 101 -3.73 -0.70 -2.56
CA ILE A 101 -3.03 -0.60 -1.27
C ILE A 101 -4.00 -0.82 -0.11
N ASP A 102 -5.18 -0.19 -0.14
CA ASP A 102 -6.20 -0.34 0.89
C ASP A 102 -6.69 -1.79 0.98
N GLU A 103 -6.88 -2.47 -0.16
CA GLU A 103 -7.21 -3.89 -0.22
C GLU A 103 -6.11 -4.77 0.39
N ILE A 104 -4.84 -4.50 0.06
CA ILE A 104 -3.69 -5.22 0.64
C ILE A 104 -3.65 -5.04 2.16
N LEU A 105 -3.93 -3.84 2.68
CA LEU A 105 -3.96 -3.57 4.12
C LEU A 105 -5.09 -4.33 4.82
N VAL A 106 -6.26 -4.44 4.19
CA VAL A 106 -7.36 -5.27 4.72
C VAL A 106 -6.96 -6.75 4.71
N LYS A 107 -6.43 -7.26 3.60
CA LYS A 107 -6.02 -8.67 3.49
C LYS A 107 -4.89 -9.05 4.44
N ASN A 108 -3.93 -8.16 4.68
CA ASN A 108 -2.87 -8.40 5.67
C ASN A 108 -3.41 -8.50 7.10
N ARG A 109 -4.44 -7.73 7.45
CA ARG A 109 -5.12 -7.86 8.75
C ARG A 109 -5.83 -9.20 8.87
N GLU A 110 -6.60 -9.59 7.85
CA GLU A 110 -7.27 -10.90 7.82
C GLU A 110 -6.27 -12.07 7.93
N VAL A 111 -5.11 -11.99 7.25
CA VAL A 111 -4.05 -13.01 7.33
C VAL A 111 -3.45 -13.06 8.74
N LYS A 112 -3.23 -11.91 9.38
CA LYS A 112 -2.72 -11.85 10.74
C LYS A 112 -3.69 -12.50 11.72
N GLU A 113 -4.98 -12.15 11.65
CA GLU A 113 -6.03 -12.74 12.49
C GLU A 113 -6.14 -14.26 12.28
N LYS A 114 -6.12 -14.73 11.02
CA LYS A 114 -6.13 -16.17 10.72
C LYS A 114 -4.88 -16.88 11.26
N ARG A 115 -3.71 -16.23 11.25
CA ARG A 115 -2.48 -16.79 11.80
C ARG A 115 -2.54 -16.90 13.32
N GLU A 116 -3.12 -15.91 13.99
CA GLU A 116 -3.38 -15.96 15.43
C GLU A 116 -4.36 -17.09 15.79
N LEU A 117 -5.43 -17.26 15.02
CA LEU A 117 -6.38 -18.39 15.17
C LEU A 117 -5.71 -19.75 14.94
N LEU A 118 -4.84 -19.88 13.94
CA LEU A 118 -4.07 -21.11 13.72
C LEU A 118 -3.11 -21.39 14.88
N GLY A 119 -2.49 -20.36 15.45
CA GLY A 119 -1.66 -20.51 16.65
C GLY A 119 -2.46 -21.01 17.87
N LEU A 120 -3.69 -20.54 18.04
CA LEU A 120 -4.59 -21.06 19.08
C LEU A 120 -4.97 -22.52 18.82
N LEU A 121 -5.22 -22.89 17.56
CA LEU A 121 -5.53 -24.27 17.19
C LEU A 121 -4.37 -25.22 17.48
N ASP A 122 -3.13 -24.81 17.20
CA ASP A 122 -1.93 -25.60 17.52
C ASP A 122 -1.82 -25.88 19.03
N VAL A 123 -2.08 -24.87 19.87
CA VAL A 123 -2.09 -25.05 21.33
C VAL A 123 -3.18 -26.03 21.77
N ILE A 124 -4.37 -25.96 21.18
CA ILE A 124 -5.47 -26.89 21.48
C ILE A 124 -5.11 -28.32 21.08
N LEU A 125 -4.51 -28.51 19.90
CA LEU A 125 -4.07 -29.82 19.42
C LEU A 125 -3.00 -30.41 20.35
N GLU A 126 -2.02 -29.60 20.77
CA GLU A 126 -0.99 -30.03 21.72
C GLU A 126 -1.61 -30.46 23.06
N LEU A 127 -2.59 -29.70 23.57
CA LEU A 127 -3.31 -30.07 24.79
C LEU A 127 -4.11 -31.38 24.62
N ASN A 128 -4.77 -31.57 23.48
CA ASN A 128 -5.52 -32.79 23.18
C ASN A 128 -4.61 -34.03 23.14
N ASP A 129 -3.44 -33.91 22.49
CA ASP A 129 -2.47 -35.00 22.41
C ASP A 129 -1.91 -35.36 23.80
N ARG A 130 -1.63 -34.36 24.65
CA ARG A 130 -1.20 -34.59 26.03
C ARG A 130 -2.30 -35.26 26.87
N LEU A 131 -3.57 -34.85 26.73
CA LEU A 131 -4.69 -35.50 27.41
C LEU A 131 -4.89 -36.95 26.94
N ARG A 132 -4.77 -37.19 25.63
CA ARG A 132 -4.83 -38.54 25.05
C ARG A 132 -3.71 -39.43 25.57
N PHE A 133 -2.50 -38.89 25.69
CA PHE A 133 -1.38 -39.59 26.31
C PHE A 133 -1.69 -39.99 27.74
N VAL A 134 -2.21 -39.07 28.56
CA VAL A 134 -2.62 -39.38 29.94
C VAL A 134 -3.67 -40.49 29.98
N LYS A 135 -4.70 -40.42 29.12
CA LYS A 135 -5.76 -41.43 29.04
C LYS A 135 -5.20 -42.82 28.73
N GLU A 136 -4.26 -42.92 27.79
CA GLU A 136 -3.63 -44.19 27.44
C GLU A 136 -2.72 -44.72 28.58
N GLU A 137 -1.95 -43.86 29.24
CA GLU A 137 -1.13 -44.26 30.40
C GLU A 137 -1.97 -44.77 31.57
N ILE A 138 -3.12 -44.15 31.82
CA ILE A 138 -4.11 -44.60 32.81
C ILE A 138 -4.65 -45.99 32.42
N ARG A 139 -5.00 -46.19 31.14
CA ARG A 139 -5.50 -47.48 30.63
C ARG A 139 -4.48 -48.61 30.78
N VAL A 140 -3.21 -48.33 30.54
CA VAL A 140 -2.10 -49.29 30.70
C VAL A 140 -1.70 -49.47 32.17
N GLY A 141 -2.27 -48.69 33.09
CA GLY A 141 -2.08 -48.81 34.54
C GLY A 141 -0.83 -48.12 35.09
N ARG A 142 -0.14 -47.32 34.26
CA ARG A 142 1.03 -46.47 34.60
C ARG A 142 0.57 -45.13 35.18
N VAL A 143 0.00 -45.22 36.37
CA VAL A 143 -0.65 -44.09 37.05
C VAL A 143 0.34 -43.01 37.49
N GLU A 144 1.60 -43.36 37.81
CA GLU A 144 2.63 -42.38 38.17
C GLU A 144 3.01 -41.49 36.98
N GLN A 145 3.31 -42.07 35.81
CA GLN A 145 3.59 -41.30 34.59
C GLN A 145 2.39 -40.42 34.18
N ALA A 146 1.17 -40.96 34.26
CA ALA A 146 -0.04 -40.19 34.00
C ALA A 146 -0.24 -39.04 34.99
N ALA A 147 0.09 -39.23 36.27
CA ALA A 147 -0.04 -38.19 37.29
C ALA A 147 0.99 -37.07 37.11
N GLU A 148 2.21 -37.40 36.68
CA GLU A 148 3.27 -36.42 36.42
C GLU A 148 2.93 -35.51 35.24
N VAL A 149 2.55 -36.09 34.09
CA VAL A 149 2.14 -35.31 32.91
C VAL A 149 0.89 -34.47 33.20
N LEU A 150 -0.03 -34.98 34.02
CA LEU A 150 -1.22 -34.23 34.42
C LEU A 150 -0.89 -33.08 35.39
N ARG A 151 0.15 -33.23 36.22
CA ARG A 151 0.68 -32.16 37.09
C ARG A 151 1.32 -31.04 36.25
N GLU A 152 2.08 -31.41 35.23
CA GLU A 152 2.67 -30.46 34.27
C GLU A 152 1.59 -29.72 33.47
N LEU A 153 0.58 -30.44 32.96
CA LEU A 153 -0.56 -29.83 32.25
C LEU A 153 -1.33 -28.84 33.14
N LYS A 154 -1.55 -29.22 34.41
CA LYS A 154 -2.21 -28.35 35.40
C LYS A 154 -1.41 -27.07 35.65
N ALA A 155 -0.08 -27.15 35.74
CA ALA A 155 0.76 -25.98 35.95
C ALA A 155 0.65 -24.98 34.79
N VAL A 156 0.59 -25.46 33.55
CA VAL A 156 0.44 -24.63 32.35
C VAL A 156 -0.95 -23.97 32.27
N LEU A 157 -2.01 -24.69 32.64
CA LEU A 157 -3.39 -24.19 32.60
C LEU A 157 -3.74 -23.22 33.75
N VAL A 158 -3.15 -23.39 34.94
CA VAL A 158 -3.44 -22.53 36.11
C VAL A 158 -2.86 -21.12 35.95
N THR A 159 -1.79 -20.95 35.18
CA THR A 159 -1.20 -19.63 34.91
C THR A 159 -2.06 -18.74 34.00
N SER A 160 -3.07 -19.28 33.31
CA SER A 160 -3.93 -18.52 32.39
C SER A 160 -5.26 -18.03 32.98
N ASN A 161 -5.46 -18.09 34.30
CA ASN A 161 -6.74 -17.78 34.95
C ASN A 161 -6.92 -16.27 35.26
N ASP A 162 -6.97 -15.44 34.22
CA ASP A 162 -7.64 -14.12 34.30
C ASP A 162 -9.13 -14.35 34.00
N GLU A 163 -9.98 -14.23 35.02
CA GLU A 163 -11.35 -14.75 35.04
C GLU A 163 -12.38 -14.02 34.14
N GLU A 164 -12.00 -13.00 33.38
CA GLU A 164 -12.98 -12.13 32.71
C GLU A 164 -13.30 -12.50 31.25
N LYS A 165 -12.57 -13.42 30.60
CA LYS A 165 -12.89 -13.87 29.23
C LYS A 165 -12.50 -15.34 29.02
N GLN A 166 -13.24 -16.29 29.58
CA GLN A 166 -13.04 -17.69 29.23
C GLN A 166 -13.69 -17.99 27.86
N PRO A 167 -12.91 -18.34 26.83
CA PRO A 167 -13.47 -18.81 25.56
C PRO A 167 -14.17 -20.15 25.77
N LEU A 168 -15.24 -20.43 25.02
CA LEU A 168 -15.98 -21.71 25.04
C LEU A 168 -15.09 -22.97 24.99
N VAL A 169 -13.89 -22.86 24.41
CA VAL A 169 -12.86 -23.91 24.37
C VAL A 169 -12.40 -24.35 25.76
N TYR A 170 -12.36 -23.44 26.74
CA TYR A 170 -12.02 -23.76 28.12
C TYR A 170 -13.11 -24.63 28.79
N GLY A 171 -14.38 -24.45 28.40
CA GLY A 171 -15.49 -25.30 28.85
C GLY A 171 -15.32 -26.75 28.38
N LEU A 172 -15.07 -26.95 27.08
CA LEU A 172 -14.86 -28.29 26.51
C LEU A 172 -13.61 -28.98 27.07
N LEU A 173 -12.52 -28.23 27.27
CA LEU A 173 -11.29 -28.77 27.87
C LEU A 173 -11.50 -29.12 29.35
N LYS A 174 -12.30 -28.32 30.08
CA LYS A 174 -12.66 -28.58 31.47
C LYS A 174 -13.53 -29.83 31.59
N ASP A 175 -14.48 -30.04 30.68
CA ASP A 175 -15.35 -31.21 30.67
C ASP A 175 -14.55 -32.49 30.42
N GLU A 176 -13.67 -32.50 29.40
CA GLU A 176 -12.77 -33.64 29.12
C GLU A 176 -11.76 -33.87 30.28
N TRP A 177 -11.31 -32.79 30.92
CA TRP A 177 -10.46 -32.85 32.11
C TRP A 177 -11.19 -33.47 33.31
N THR A 178 -12.45 -33.10 33.55
CA THR A 178 -13.27 -33.70 34.61
C THR A 178 -13.52 -35.17 34.37
N GLU A 179 -13.79 -35.57 33.13
CA GLU A 179 -13.97 -36.98 32.76
C GLU A 179 -12.70 -37.81 33.00
N CYS A 180 -11.52 -37.30 32.61
CA CYS A 180 -10.24 -37.95 32.91
C CYS A 180 -9.96 -38.09 34.41
N PHE A 181 -10.39 -37.11 35.22
CA PHE A 181 -10.22 -37.14 36.67
C PHE A 181 -11.18 -38.13 37.35
N GLU A 182 -12.40 -38.23 36.85
CA GLU A 182 -13.40 -39.21 37.31
C GLU A 182 -12.97 -40.65 36.95
N GLU A 183 -12.44 -40.89 35.74
CA GLU A 183 -11.88 -42.19 35.36
C GLU A 183 -10.73 -42.62 36.29
N ARG A 184 -9.84 -41.69 36.66
CA ARG A 184 -8.79 -41.96 37.65
C ARG A 184 -9.38 -42.34 39.00
N ASN A 185 -10.30 -41.54 39.53
CA ASN A 185 -10.92 -41.81 40.83
C ASN A 185 -11.63 -43.18 40.83
N TRP A 186 -12.33 -43.49 39.74
CA TRP A 186 -12.95 -44.79 39.54
C TRP A 186 -11.93 -45.93 39.54
N ILE A 187 -10.82 -45.82 38.79
CA ILE A 187 -9.75 -46.84 38.75
C ILE A 187 -9.10 -47.00 40.12
N TRP A 188 -8.83 -45.91 40.83
CA TRP A 188 -8.30 -45.95 42.20
C TRP A 188 -9.29 -46.62 43.16
N VAL A 189 -10.57 -46.30 43.10
CA VAL A 189 -11.62 -46.93 43.91
C VAL A 189 -11.73 -48.42 43.59
N CYS A 190 -11.71 -48.81 42.31
CA CYS A 190 -11.73 -50.21 41.89
C CYS A 190 -10.47 -50.97 42.33
N ARG A 191 -9.29 -50.36 42.24
CA ARG A 191 -8.01 -50.97 42.61
C ARG A 191 -7.84 -51.04 44.13
N CYS A 192 -8.30 -50.04 44.89
CA CYS A 192 -8.42 -50.11 46.34
C CYS A 192 -9.44 -51.17 46.78
N LYS A 193 -10.63 -51.24 46.17
CA LYS A 193 -11.62 -52.31 46.45
C LYS A 193 -11.07 -53.69 46.11
N ARG A 194 -10.28 -53.83 45.04
CA ARG A 194 -9.65 -55.10 44.65
C ARG A 194 -8.49 -55.48 45.57
N CYS A 195 -7.68 -54.53 46.03
CA CYS A 195 -6.70 -54.75 47.10
C CYS A 195 -7.39 -55.10 48.42
N PHE A 196 -8.47 -54.42 48.80
CA PHE A 196 -9.24 -54.75 50.00
C PHE A 196 -9.87 -56.14 49.88
N CYS A 197 -10.47 -56.51 48.74
CA CYS A 197 -10.99 -57.86 48.51
C CYS A 197 -9.89 -58.92 48.52
N ASN A 198 -8.71 -58.67 47.96
CA ASN A 198 -7.59 -59.62 47.95
C ASN A 198 -6.96 -59.77 49.35
N VAL A 199 -6.85 -58.69 50.13
CA VAL A 199 -6.40 -58.75 51.52
C VAL A 199 -7.44 -59.46 52.40
N TRP A 200 -8.73 -59.21 52.20
CA TRP A 200 -9.80 -59.92 52.91
C TRP A 200 -9.89 -61.40 52.54
N THR A 201 -9.63 -61.77 51.27
CA THR A 201 -9.60 -63.19 50.84
C THR A 201 -8.32 -63.92 51.22
N MET A 202 -7.19 -63.23 51.42
CA MET A 202 -5.98 -63.86 52.01
C MET A 202 -6.07 -64.02 53.53
N GLN A 203 -6.82 -63.15 54.23
CA GLN A 203 -6.90 -63.15 55.69
C GLN A 203 -8.11 -63.94 56.24
N CYS A 204 -9.16 -64.12 55.45
CA CYS A 204 -10.25 -65.05 55.72
C CYS A 204 -10.16 -66.21 54.72
N GLY A 205 -9.53 -67.32 55.12
CA GLY A 205 -9.54 -68.58 54.36
C GLY A 205 -10.94 -69.18 54.28
N LEU A 206 -11.81 -68.60 53.44
CA LEU A 206 -13.19 -69.06 53.26
C LEU A 206 -13.50 -69.28 51.78
N SER A 207 -13.94 -70.50 51.54
CA SER A 207 -14.35 -71.12 50.28
C SER A 207 -15.20 -70.21 49.37
N LYS A 208 -15.00 -70.39 48.07
CA LYS A 208 -15.82 -69.84 46.98
C LYS A 208 -17.31 -70.00 47.30
N LYS A 209 -17.96 -68.94 47.74
CA LYS A 209 -19.41 -68.76 47.59
C LYS A 209 -19.66 -67.49 46.81
N THR A 210 -20.24 -67.70 45.63
CA THR A 210 -20.83 -66.71 44.74
C THR A 210 -21.74 -65.79 45.54
N ILE A 211 -21.36 -64.52 45.65
CA ILE A 211 -22.27 -63.47 46.11
C ILE A 211 -22.75 -62.76 44.85
N GLN A 212 -24.00 -63.05 44.46
CA GLN A 212 -24.76 -62.22 43.54
C GLN A 212 -25.09 -60.90 44.26
N PHE A 213 -24.69 -59.77 43.68
CA PHE A 213 -25.20 -58.45 44.06
C PHE A 213 -25.92 -57.85 42.86
N THR A 214 -27.25 -57.76 42.99
CA THR A 214 -28.13 -56.91 42.17
C THR A 214 -28.00 -55.46 42.61
N PRO A 215 -27.90 -54.48 41.70
CA PRO A 215 -28.12 -53.08 42.04
C PRO A 215 -29.54 -52.67 41.60
N GLU A 216 -30.47 -52.63 42.55
CA GLU A 216 -31.58 -51.67 42.55
C GLU A 216 -31.03 -50.38 43.18
N VAL A 217 -31.01 -49.27 42.43
CA VAL A 217 -31.54 -47.96 42.86
C VAL A 217 -31.71 -47.08 41.61
N SER A 218 -32.99 -46.85 41.32
CA SER A 218 -33.69 -45.75 40.64
C SER A 218 -32.91 -44.66 39.89
N VAL A 219 -33.30 -44.57 38.61
CA VAL A 219 -33.30 -43.37 37.77
C VAL A 219 -34.24 -42.34 38.37
N GLU A 220 -33.76 -41.13 38.66
CA GLU A 220 -34.64 -39.97 38.88
C GLU A 220 -34.24 -38.86 37.90
N HIS A 221 -35.14 -38.63 36.97
CA HIS A 221 -35.18 -37.58 35.97
C HIS A 221 -35.47 -36.24 36.66
N GLN A 222 -34.65 -35.21 36.46
CA GLN A 222 -35.14 -33.84 36.65
C GLN A 222 -34.58 -32.90 35.58
N ARG A 223 -35.47 -32.59 34.64
CA ARG A 223 -35.48 -31.40 33.80
C ARG A 223 -35.64 -30.16 34.68
N CYS A 224 -34.81 -29.14 34.42
CA CYS A 224 -35.19 -27.74 34.18
C CYS A 224 -33.97 -27.02 33.63
#